data_AF-A0A0J0XYD9-F1
#
_entry.id   AF-A0A0J0XYD9-F1
#
_cell.length_a   1.000
_cell.length_b   1.000
_cell.length_c   1.000
_cell.angle_alpha   90.00
_cell.angle_beta   90.00
_cell.angle_gamma   90.00
#
_symmetry.space_group_name_H-M   'P 1'
#
loop_
_entity.id
_entity.type
_entity.pdbx_description
1 polymer ?
#
loop_
_entity_poly.entity_id
_entity_poly.type
_entity_poly.pdbx_seq_one_letter_code
_entity_poly.pdbx_strand_id
1 'polypeptide(L)'
;MSTSQVDQVAAAINSLTLSDNSRDAVAAYLAGRAGGAGGGGSRGDDTSDCTSESDETAASIGGLLALWQALCLEFGLVQDPDNPELHPDLPSLPTTKTQARKLLNTRAHVNICDYFTERATLTSTPWGCLAHLVHPTAAALAQELRMWAKREGRRRYRIRRRLRLRGMNDEEIAEAVRGASKMFPRELAKCEGLNPLLRVVF
;
A
#
# COMPACT_ATOMS: atom_id res chain seq x y z
N MET A 1 24.91 -2.55 16.70
CA MET A 1 23.55 -2.02 16.52
C MET A 1 22.65 -2.74 17.50
N SER A 2 21.84 -2.02 18.28
CA SER A 2 21.10 -2.55 19.42
C SER A 2 19.98 -3.49 18.96
N THR A 3 20.04 -4.75 19.38
CA THR A 3 18.98 -5.77 19.23
C THR A 3 17.59 -5.29 19.70
N SER A 4 17.54 -4.27 20.56
CA SER A 4 16.30 -3.78 21.15
C SER A 4 15.28 -3.21 20.18
N GLN A 5 15.65 -2.72 18.98
CA GLN A 5 14.66 -2.14 18.05
C GLN A 5 13.89 -3.22 17.28
N VAL A 6 14.57 -4.27 16.84
CA VAL A 6 13.94 -5.41 16.19
C VAL A 6 13.07 -6.15 17.21
N ASP A 7 13.56 -6.34 18.44
CA ASP A 7 12.79 -6.95 19.53
C ASP A 7 11.57 -6.11 19.92
N GLN A 8 11.66 -4.78 19.91
CA GLN A 8 10.51 -3.89 20.15
C GLN A 8 9.48 -3.95 19.02
N VAL A 9 9.91 -4.04 17.76
CA VAL A 9 9.00 -4.18 16.62
C VAL A 9 8.38 -5.58 16.61
N ALA A 10 9.14 -6.63 16.90
CA ALA A 10 8.64 -8.00 17.03
C ALA A 10 7.68 -8.13 18.22
N ALA A 11 7.97 -7.50 19.36
CA ALA A 11 7.06 -7.44 20.50
C ALA A 11 5.79 -6.62 20.18
N ALA A 12 5.91 -5.52 19.44
CA ALA A 12 4.76 -4.77 18.94
C ALA A 12 3.92 -5.61 17.98
N ILE A 13 4.55 -6.32 17.04
CA ILE A 13 3.89 -7.24 16.10
C ILE A 13 3.22 -8.40 16.84
N ASN A 14 3.86 -8.99 17.87
CA ASN A 14 3.29 -10.04 18.72
C ASN A 14 2.23 -9.50 19.71
N SER A 15 2.24 -8.20 20.03
CA SER A 15 1.11 -7.55 20.72
C SER A 15 -0.04 -7.23 19.76
N LEU A 16 0.28 -7.09 18.47
CA LEU A 16 -0.65 -6.90 17.34
C LEU A 16 -1.09 -8.22 16.70
N THR A 17 -0.52 -9.38 17.07
CA THR A 17 -1.15 -10.70 16.89
C THR A 17 -2.32 -10.78 17.85
N LEU A 18 -3.31 -9.96 17.55
CA LEU A 18 -4.67 -9.97 18.04
C LEU A 18 -4.77 -10.29 19.53
N SER A 19 -4.32 -9.34 20.38
CA SER A 19 -5.08 -9.17 21.63
C SER A 19 -6.55 -9.01 21.24
N ASP A 20 -7.46 -9.65 21.97
CA ASP A 20 -8.90 -9.58 21.73
C ASP A 20 -9.36 -8.13 21.53
N ASN A 21 -8.70 -7.18 22.22
CA ASN A 21 -8.88 -5.74 22.11
C ASN A 21 -8.68 -5.15 20.70
N SER A 22 -7.73 -5.66 19.90
CA SER A 22 -7.48 -5.17 18.53
C SER A 22 -8.48 -5.76 17.52
N ARG A 23 -8.96 -6.97 17.79
CA ARG A 23 -10.05 -7.63 17.05
C ARG A 23 -11.36 -6.88 17.31
N ASP A 24 -11.60 -6.52 18.56
CA ASP A 24 -12.72 -5.70 19.01
C ASP A 24 -12.61 -4.25 18.51
N ALA A 25 -11.41 -3.66 18.43
CA ALA A 25 -11.22 -2.32 17.86
C ALA A 25 -11.50 -2.27 16.35
N VAL A 26 -11.08 -3.30 15.61
CA VAL A 26 -11.41 -3.42 14.18
C VAL A 26 -12.90 -3.73 13.99
N ALA A 27 -13.49 -4.60 14.82
CA ALA A 27 -14.92 -4.89 14.80
C ALA A 27 -15.77 -3.65 15.15
N ALA A 28 -15.37 -2.86 16.15
CA ALA A 28 -16.03 -1.61 16.54
C ALA A 28 -15.91 -0.54 15.46
N TYR A 29 -14.75 -0.42 14.81
CA TYR A 29 -14.56 0.49 13.67
C TYR A 29 -15.45 0.11 12.48
N LEU A 30 -15.58 -1.20 12.19
CA LEU A 30 -16.47 -1.69 11.13
C LEU A 30 -17.96 -1.55 11.50
N ALA A 31 -18.32 -1.76 12.77
CA ALA A 31 -19.69 -1.59 13.26
C ALA A 31 -20.13 -0.12 13.28
N GLY A 32 -19.25 0.81 13.68
CA GLY A 32 -19.52 2.25 13.68
C GLY A 32 -19.74 2.84 12.28
N ARG A 33 -19.14 2.22 11.25
CA ARG A 33 -19.32 2.63 9.85
C ARG A 33 -20.65 2.18 9.24
N ALA A 34 -21.29 1.15 9.78
CA ALA A 34 -22.63 0.70 9.36
C ALA A 34 -23.77 1.56 9.95
N GLY A 35 -23.52 2.31 11.02
CA GLY A 35 -24.52 3.16 11.70
C GLY A 35 -24.55 4.63 11.28
N GLY A 36 -23.61 5.09 10.45
CA GLY A 36 -23.44 6.51 10.11
C GLY A 36 -24.27 7.00 8.92
N ALA A 37 -25.58 6.77 8.93
CA ALA A 37 -26.50 7.33 7.94
C ALA A 37 -27.82 7.76 8.61
N GLY A 38 -27.77 8.70 9.54
CA GLY A 38 -28.98 9.29 10.11
C GLY A 38 -28.73 10.22 11.29
N GLY A 39 -29.28 11.42 11.23
CA GLY A 39 -29.28 12.43 12.31
C GLY A 39 -28.60 13.71 11.86
N GLY A 40 -29.30 14.74 11.33
CA GLY A 40 -30.60 15.22 11.79
C GLY A 40 -30.36 16.03 13.05
N GLY A 41 -30.28 17.35 12.89
CA GLY A 41 -29.72 18.25 13.90
C GLY A 41 -30.46 18.32 15.23
N SER A 42 -29.76 18.82 16.24
CA SER A 42 -30.37 19.55 17.34
C SER A 42 -29.33 20.44 18.00
N ARG A 43 -29.65 21.74 18.09
CA ARG A 43 -28.91 22.73 18.87
C ARG A 43 -29.40 22.63 20.32
N GLY A 44 -28.52 22.27 21.23
CA GLY A 44 -28.67 22.44 22.68
C GLY A 44 -27.31 22.10 23.31
N ASP A 45 -26.57 23.08 23.82
CA ASP A 45 -26.71 23.75 25.12
C ASP A 45 -25.80 23.07 26.16
N ASP A 46 -24.86 23.88 26.64
CA ASP A 46 -23.85 23.76 27.68
C ASP A 46 -23.87 22.52 28.60
N THR A 47 -22.89 21.63 28.42
CA THR A 47 -22.33 20.82 29.53
C THR A 47 -20.81 20.80 29.43
N SER A 48 -20.20 21.55 30.35
CA SER A 48 -18.78 21.53 30.68
C SER A 48 -18.43 20.17 31.28
N ASP A 49 -17.73 19.34 30.52
CA ASP A 49 -17.08 18.14 31.03
C ASP A 49 -15.57 18.20 30.72
N CYS A 50 -14.76 18.30 31.78
CA CYS A 50 -13.32 18.37 31.72
C CYS A 50 -12.76 16.94 31.56
N THR A 51 -12.89 16.37 30.37
CA THR A 51 -12.22 15.12 30.03
C THR A 51 -10.76 15.39 29.73
N SER A 52 -9.89 14.87 30.59
CA SER A 52 -8.44 14.91 30.43
C SER A 52 -8.00 13.92 29.34
N GLU A 53 -8.24 14.27 28.08
CA GLU A 53 -7.90 13.50 26.86
C GLU A 53 -6.41 13.60 26.42
N SER A 54 -5.49 13.95 27.32
CA SER A 54 -4.14 14.36 26.90
C SER A 54 -3.07 13.26 26.89
N ASP A 55 -3.29 12.11 27.55
CA ASP A 55 -2.24 11.06 27.67
C ASP A 55 -2.47 9.78 26.83
N GLU A 56 -3.65 9.56 26.26
CA GLU A 56 -3.94 8.37 25.43
C GLU A 56 -3.35 8.47 24.01
N THR A 57 -2.88 9.65 23.61
CA THR A 57 -2.44 9.93 22.24
C THR A 57 -0.98 9.55 21.96
N ALA A 58 -0.07 9.63 22.94
CA ALA A 58 1.35 9.34 22.71
C ALA A 58 1.63 7.83 22.57
N ALA A 59 1.00 7.00 23.39
CA ALA A 59 1.03 5.54 23.27
C ALA A 59 0.40 5.07 21.95
N SER A 60 -0.69 5.72 21.53
CA SER A 60 -1.35 5.49 20.24
C SER A 60 -0.49 5.92 19.04
N ILE A 61 0.29 7.01 19.17
CA ILE A 61 1.12 7.50 18.07
C ILE A 61 2.28 6.55 17.78
N GLY A 62 2.95 6.04 18.81
CA GLY A 62 4.02 5.06 18.67
C GLY A 62 3.52 3.74 18.08
N GLY A 63 2.39 3.23 18.58
CA GLY A 63 1.77 2.00 18.10
C GLY A 63 1.40 2.06 16.61
N LEU A 64 0.89 3.21 16.14
CA LEU A 64 0.55 3.35 14.73
C LEU A 64 1.81 3.36 13.84
N LEU A 65 2.91 3.99 14.23
CA LEU A 65 4.12 3.93 13.39
C LEU A 65 4.67 2.50 13.30
N ALA A 66 4.71 1.78 14.42
CA ALA A 66 5.17 0.39 14.47
C ALA A 66 4.32 -0.51 13.56
N LEU A 67 2.99 -0.34 13.56
CA LEU A 67 2.11 -1.06 12.64
C LEU A 67 2.45 -0.80 11.17
N TRP A 68 2.69 0.46 10.78
CA TRP A 68 2.99 0.78 9.38
C TRP A 68 4.37 0.27 8.97
N GLN A 69 5.35 0.28 9.88
CA GLN A 69 6.66 -0.32 9.67
C GLN A 69 6.57 -1.84 9.50
N ALA A 70 5.78 -2.52 10.34
CA ALA A 70 5.52 -3.95 10.24
C ALA A 70 4.93 -4.32 8.86
N LEU A 71 3.91 -3.59 8.41
CA LEU A 71 3.34 -3.79 7.07
C LEU A 71 4.40 -3.60 5.98
N CYS A 72 5.28 -2.60 6.08
CA CYS A 72 6.34 -2.40 5.09
C CYS A 72 7.32 -3.58 5.03
N LEU A 73 7.64 -4.20 6.16
CA LEU A 73 8.52 -5.37 6.24
C LEU A 73 7.84 -6.63 5.68
N GLU A 74 6.59 -6.88 6.06
CA GLU A 74 5.82 -8.05 5.61
C GLU A 74 5.61 -8.04 4.09
N PHE A 75 5.38 -6.85 3.53
CA PHE A 75 5.25 -6.65 2.09
C PHE A 75 6.59 -6.54 1.34
N GLY A 76 7.73 -6.61 2.04
CA GLY A 76 9.06 -6.52 1.41
C GLY A 76 9.32 -5.18 0.71
N LEU A 77 8.75 -4.09 1.21
CA LEU A 77 8.84 -2.76 0.59
C LEU A 77 10.10 -1.97 1.02
N VAL A 78 10.77 -2.46 2.06
CA VAL A 78 11.93 -1.87 2.71
C VAL A 78 13.01 -2.91 2.87
N GLN A 79 14.26 -2.48 3.06
CA GLN A 79 15.38 -3.38 3.34
C GLN A 79 15.11 -4.24 4.58
N ASP A 80 15.56 -5.50 4.52
CA ASP A 80 15.57 -6.39 5.66
C ASP A 80 16.57 -5.85 6.70
N PRO A 81 16.14 -5.52 7.94
CA PRO A 81 17.03 -5.01 8.97
C PRO A 81 18.12 -6.01 9.36
N ASP A 82 17.86 -7.31 9.23
CA ASP A 82 18.81 -8.36 9.59
C ASP A 82 19.80 -8.63 8.45
N ASN A 83 19.42 -8.31 7.21
CA ASN A 83 20.25 -8.53 6.03
C ASN A 83 20.09 -7.43 4.97
N PRO A 84 20.66 -6.24 5.19
CA PRO A 84 20.50 -5.10 4.29
C PRO A 84 21.16 -5.30 2.92
N GLU A 85 22.13 -6.21 2.80
CA GLU A 85 22.88 -6.46 1.57
C GLU A 85 22.08 -7.23 0.52
N LEU A 86 21.03 -7.96 0.90
CA LEU A 86 20.21 -8.72 -0.04
C LEU A 86 19.39 -7.83 -0.99
N HIS A 87 19.01 -6.64 -0.53
CA HIS A 87 18.10 -5.76 -1.27
C HIS A 87 18.55 -4.29 -1.24
N PRO A 88 19.73 -3.95 -1.79
CA PRO A 88 20.28 -2.60 -1.74
C PRO A 88 19.39 -1.56 -2.45
N ASP A 89 18.56 -2.01 -3.40
CA ASP A 89 17.65 -1.14 -4.16
C ASP A 89 16.38 -0.73 -3.38
N LEU A 90 16.09 -1.39 -2.25
CA LEU A 90 14.95 -1.03 -1.42
C LEU A 90 15.28 0.13 -0.47
N PRO A 91 14.30 0.97 -0.11
CA PRO A 91 14.48 2.03 0.87
C PRO A 91 14.68 1.45 2.28
N SER A 92 15.31 2.23 3.15
CA SER A 92 15.39 1.91 4.58
C SER A 92 14.00 1.94 5.26
N LEU A 93 13.88 1.33 6.43
CA LEU A 93 12.67 1.35 7.26
C LEU A 93 12.25 2.81 7.55
N PRO A 94 10.97 3.20 7.34
CA PRO A 94 10.53 4.57 7.54
C PRO A 94 10.56 4.94 9.02
N THR A 95 11.10 6.11 9.36
CA THR A 95 11.15 6.60 10.75
C THR A 95 9.97 7.49 11.12
N THR A 96 9.12 7.82 10.14
CA THR A 96 7.96 8.69 10.33
C THR A 96 6.71 8.11 9.67
N LYS A 97 5.53 8.43 10.22
CA LYS A 97 4.24 7.98 9.68
C LYS A 97 4.02 8.44 8.24
N THR A 98 4.44 9.66 7.93
CA THR A 98 4.31 10.24 6.58
C THR A 98 5.15 9.46 5.57
N GLN A 99 6.36 9.04 5.92
CA GLN A 99 7.20 8.20 5.06
C GLN A 99 6.58 6.82 4.85
N ALA A 100 6.14 6.16 5.91
CA ALA A 100 5.51 4.85 5.81
C ALA A 100 4.23 4.90 4.95
N ARG A 101 3.40 5.92 5.16
CA ARG A 101 2.19 6.14 4.36
C ARG A 101 2.48 6.40 2.90
N LYS A 102 3.51 7.19 2.62
CA LYS A 102 3.97 7.42 1.25
C LYS A 102 4.45 6.12 0.60
N LEU A 103 5.20 5.28 1.32
CA LEU A 103 5.67 3.99 0.79
C LEU A 103 4.51 3.06 0.47
N LEU A 104 3.58 2.84 1.40
CA LEU A 104 2.40 2.00 1.15
C LEU A 104 1.57 2.55 -0.03
N ASN A 105 1.25 3.85 -0.04
CA ASN A 105 0.44 4.43 -1.13
C ASN A 105 1.13 4.39 -2.50
N THR A 106 2.46 4.43 -2.54
CA THR A 106 3.20 4.46 -3.82
C THR A 106 3.61 3.09 -4.31
N ARG A 107 3.79 2.11 -3.42
CA ARG A 107 4.35 0.80 -3.77
C ARG A 107 3.44 -0.37 -3.47
N ALA A 108 2.44 -0.22 -2.60
CA ALA A 108 1.60 -1.33 -2.15
C ALA A 108 0.11 -1.01 -2.26
N HIS A 109 -0.52 -1.51 -3.34
CA HIS A 109 -1.95 -1.74 -3.31
C HIS A 109 -2.17 -3.17 -2.83
N VAL A 110 -2.78 -3.32 -1.66
CA VAL A 110 -3.06 -4.63 -1.09
C VAL A 110 -4.56 -4.73 -0.90
N ASN A 111 -5.14 -5.83 -1.39
CA ASN A 111 -6.50 -6.17 -1.04
C ASN A 111 -6.53 -6.61 0.42
N ILE A 112 -7.25 -5.85 1.24
CA ILE A 112 -7.31 -6.08 2.69
C ILE A 112 -7.86 -7.46 3.02
N CYS A 113 -8.81 -7.96 2.22
CA CYS A 113 -9.38 -9.31 2.41
C CYS A 113 -8.32 -10.39 2.21
N ASP A 114 -7.51 -10.27 1.16
CA ASP A 114 -6.47 -11.25 0.83
C ASP A 114 -5.36 -11.23 1.89
N TYR A 115 -4.99 -10.02 2.35
CA TYR A 115 -4.06 -9.84 3.46
C TYR A 115 -4.51 -10.57 4.72
N PHE A 116 -5.74 -10.37 5.19
CA PHE A 116 -6.21 -11.04 6.40
C PHE A 116 -6.35 -12.55 6.22
N THR A 117 -6.73 -13.00 5.03
CA THR A 117 -6.85 -14.42 4.71
C THR A 117 -5.49 -15.11 4.80
N GLU A 118 -4.46 -14.56 4.14
CA GLU A 118 -3.11 -15.13 4.20
C GLU A 118 -2.49 -14.97 5.58
N ARG A 119 -2.70 -13.82 6.24
CA ARG A 119 -2.18 -13.58 7.58
C ARG A 119 -2.73 -14.57 8.59
N ALA A 120 -3.98 -15.02 8.46
CA ALA A 120 -4.56 -16.04 9.32
C ALA A 120 -3.89 -17.42 9.16
N THR A 121 -3.29 -17.69 8.00
CA THR A 121 -2.60 -18.97 7.73
C THR A 121 -1.13 -18.97 8.17
N LEU A 122 -0.53 -17.79 8.33
CA LEU A 122 0.88 -17.64 8.67
C LEU A 122 1.12 -17.76 10.17
N THR A 123 1.94 -18.73 10.59
CA THR A 123 2.40 -18.87 11.98
C THR A 123 3.61 -17.98 12.27
N SER A 124 4.41 -17.66 11.24
CA SER A 124 5.56 -16.76 11.32
C SER A 124 5.50 -15.72 10.20
N THR A 125 6.18 -14.61 10.41
CA THR A 125 6.09 -13.43 9.55
C THR A 125 7.47 -13.07 9.01
N PRO A 126 8.08 -13.95 8.20
CA PRO A 126 9.38 -13.63 7.62
C PRO A 126 9.27 -12.41 6.72
N TRP A 127 10.39 -11.69 6.57
CA TRP A 127 10.46 -10.52 5.70
C TRP A 127 9.96 -10.86 4.29
N GLY A 128 9.12 -10.00 3.72
CA GLY A 128 8.59 -10.17 2.36
C GLY A 128 7.65 -11.37 2.15
N CYS A 129 7.17 -12.04 3.20
CA CYS A 129 6.27 -13.20 3.06
C CYS A 129 4.96 -12.90 2.32
N LEU A 130 4.51 -11.64 2.35
CA LEU A 130 3.28 -11.18 1.70
C LEU A 130 3.58 -10.30 0.47
N ALA A 131 4.81 -10.34 -0.06
CA ALA A 131 5.21 -9.52 -1.20
C ALA A 131 4.39 -9.82 -2.47
N HIS A 132 3.85 -11.04 -2.61
CA HIS A 132 3.01 -11.42 -3.75
C HIS A 132 1.59 -10.84 -3.69
N LEU A 133 1.12 -10.43 -2.52
CA LEU A 133 -0.16 -9.70 -2.36
C LEU A 133 -0.07 -8.22 -2.78
N VAL A 134 1.15 -7.73 -3.02
CA VAL A 134 1.38 -6.35 -3.42
C VAL A 134 1.10 -6.20 -4.90
N HIS A 135 -0.03 -5.57 -5.21
CA HIS A 135 -0.33 -5.12 -6.55
C HIS A 135 0.20 -3.69 -6.77
N PRO A 136 0.77 -3.38 -7.93
CA PRO A 136 1.12 -2.00 -8.26
C PRO A 136 -0.17 -1.17 -8.33
N THR A 137 -0.25 -0.08 -7.56
CA THR A 137 -1.37 0.88 -7.70
C THR A 137 -1.43 1.40 -9.15
N ALA A 138 -2.60 1.85 -9.61
CA ALA A 138 -2.70 2.47 -10.93
C ALA A 138 -1.70 3.63 -11.13
N ALA A 139 -1.38 4.36 -10.05
CA ALA A 139 -0.37 5.43 -10.06
C ALA A 139 1.06 4.87 -10.14
N ALA A 140 1.39 3.83 -9.37
CA ALA A 140 2.69 3.14 -9.41
C ALA A 140 2.93 2.54 -10.79
N LEU A 141 1.94 1.85 -11.33
CA LEU A 141 1.94 1.29 -12.66
C LEU A 141 2.12 2.41 -13.70
N ALA A 142 1.38 3.52 -13.60
CA ALA A 142 1.57 4.66 -14.48
C ALA A 142 2.99 5.26 -14.39
N GLN A 143 3.62 5.31 -13.22
CA GLN A 143 5.01 5.75 -13.06
C GLN A 143 6.01 4.76 -13.68
N GLU A 144 5.85 3.45 -13.45
CA GLU A 144 6.67 2.42 -14.10
C GLU A 144 6.57 2.51 -15.61
N LEU A 145 5.34 2.68 -16.13
CA LEU A 145 5.10 2.87 -17.56
C LEU A 145 5.83 4.10 -18.11
N ARG A 146 5.91 5.21 -17.37
CA ARG A 146 6.70 6.39 -17.77
C ARG A 146 8.19 6.08 -17.81
N MET A 147 8.71 5.41 -16.78
CA MET A 147 10.13 5.05 -16.70
C MET A 147 10.51 4.10 -17.85
N TRP A 148 9.65 3.14 -18.17
CA TRP A 148 9.84 2.23 -19.30
C TRP A 148 9.72 2.96 -20.63
N ALA A 149 8.75 3.86 -20.80
CA ALA A 149 8.61 4.66 -22.02
C ALA A 149 9.86 5.52 -22.27
N LYS A 150 10.46 6.07 -21.20
CA LYS A 150 11.71 6.86 -21.25
C LYS A 150 12.93 5.99 -21.58
N ARG A 151 13.01 4.77 -21.02
CA ARG A 151 14.17 3.86 -21.20
C ARG A 151 14.14 3.07 -22.52
N GLU A 152 12.98 2.59 -22.96
CA GLU A 152 12.84 1.69 -24.11
C GLU A 152 12.37 2.35 -25.42
N GLY A 153 12.23 3.68 -25.46
CA GLY A 153 11.86 4.40 -26.68
C GLY A 153 10.40 4.22 -27.08
N ARG A 154 9.47 4.33 -26.12
CA ARG A 154 8.00 4.41 -26.33
C ARG A 154 7.32 3.25 -27.09
N ARG A 155 7.97 2.08 -27.23
CA ARG A 155 7.39 0.92 -27.94
C ARG A 155 6.31 0.22 -27.10
N ARG A 156 5.03 0.57 -27.34
CA ARG A 156 3.84 0.06 -26.62
C ARG A 156 3.78 -1.47 -26.47
N TYR A 157 4.31 -2.24 -27.44
CA TYR A 157 4.27 -3.71 -27.38
C TYR A 157 5.14 -4.30 -26.25
N ARG A 158 6.29 -3.68 -25.93
CA ARG A 158 7.20 -4.18 -24.88
C ARG A 158 6.59 -4.01 -23.49
N ILE A 159 5.91 -2.89 -23.31
CA ILE A 159 5.14 -2.58 -22.11
C ILE A 159 4.06 -3.64 -21.88
N ARG A 160 3.21 -3.92 -22.88
CA ARG A 160 2.14 -4.94 -22.76
C ARG A 160 2.71 -6.32 -22.46
N ARG A 161 3.82 -6.71 -23.13
CA ARG A 161 4.49 -7.99 -22.87
C ARG A 161 4.96 -8.12 -21.43
N ARG A 162 5.55 -7.07 -20.84
CA ARG A 162 5.99 -7.09 -19.44
C ARG A 162 4.82 -7.19 -18.46
N LEU A 163 3.72 -6.50 -18.73
CA LEU A 163 2.53 -6.59 -17.85
C LEU A 163 1.89 -7.98 -17.90
N ARG A 164 1.85 -8.63 -19.08
CA ARG A 164 1.41 -10.04 -19.18
C ARG A 164 2.32 -11.00 -18.42
N LEU A 165 3.63 -10.77 -18.44
CA LEU A 165 4.58 -11.56 -17.65
C LEU A 165 4.39 -11.41 -16.13
N ARG A 166 3.68 -10.36 -15.68
CA ARG A 166 3.25 -10.18 -14.28
C ARG A 166 1.87 -10.79 -13.99
N GLY A 167 1.27 -11.51 -14.94
CA GLY A 167 -0.03 -12.15 -14.76
C GLY A 167 -1.23 -11.20 -14.85
N MET A 168 -1.05 -9.95 -15.30
CA MET A 168 -2.19 -9.06 -15.52
C MET A 168 -3.00 -9.47 -16.74
N ASN A 169 -4.32 -9.44 -16.61
CA ASN A 169 -5.25 -9.75 -17.68
C ASN A 169 -5.26 -8.64 -18.75
N ASP A 170 -5.63 -8.97 -19.99
CA ASP A 170 -5.61 -8.01 -21.09
C ASP A 170 -6.54 -6.80 -20.84
N GLU A 171 -7.62 -6.96 -20.08
CA GLU A 171 -8.51 -5.88 -19.65
C GLU A 171 -7.84 -4.90 -18.67
N GLU A 172 -7.16 -5.43 -17.64
CA GLU A 172 -6.43 -4.63 -16.65
C GLU A 172 -5.28 -3.87 -17.32
N ILE A 173 -4.59 -4.53 -18.25
CA ILE A 173 -3.54 -3.92 -19.07
C ILE A 173 -4.13 -2.79 -19.92
N ALA A 174 -5.29 -3.02 -20.54
CA ALA A 174 -5.95 -2.01 -21.36
C ALA A 174 -6.37 -0.80 -20.52
N GLU A 175 -6.92 -1.01 -19.33
CA GLU A 175 -7.29 0.06 -18.40
C GLU A 175 -6.09 0.85 -17.90
N ALA A 176 -5.03 0.16 -17.48
CA ALA A 176 -3.75 0.76 -17.09
C ALA A 176 -3.17 1.67 -18.19
N VAL A 177 -3.13 1.17 -19.42
CA VAL A 177 -2.64 1.92 -20.58
C VAL A 177 -3.57 3.10 -20.90
N ARG A 178 -4.89 2.93 -20.76
CA ARG A 178 -5.88 4.00 -20.99
C ARG A 178 -5.76 5.11 -19.95
N GLY A 179 -5.59 4.76 -18.68
CA GLY A 179 -5.32 5.68 -17.58
C GLY A 179 -4.03 6.47 -17.80
N ALA A 180 -2.95 5.79 -18.20
CA ALA A 180 -1.71 6.44 -18.60
C ALA A 180 -1.90 7.36 -19.82
N SER A 181 -2.76 6.99 -20.78
CA SER A 181 -3.04 7.80 -21.98
C SER A 181 -3.78 9.11 -21.66
N LYS A 182 -4.74 9.07 -20.73
CA LYS A 182 -5.43 10.26 -20.25
C LYS A 182 -4.50 11.20 -19.47
N MET A 183 -3.54 10.65 -18.73
CA MET A 183 -2.57 11.45 -18.00
C MET A 183 -1.48 12.09 -18.88
N PHE A 184 -1.20 11.55 -20.07
CA PHE A 184 -0.10 12.01 -20.95
C PHE A 184 -0.48 12.17 -22.42
N PRO A 185 -1.47 13.02 -22.76
CA PRO A 185 -1.92 13.18 -24.14
C PRO A 185 -0.79 13.65 -25.08
N ARG A 186 0.10 14.54 -24.61
CA ARG A 186 1.21 15.09 -25.42
C ARG A 186 2.36 14.10 -25.67
N GLU A 187 2.57 13.14 -24.77
CA GLU A 187 3.65 12.17 -24.92
C GLU A 187 3.20 10.95 -25.73
N LEU A 188 1.92 10.56 -25.62
CA LEU A 188 1.35 9.46 -26.39
C LEU A 188 0.89 9.87 -27.78
N ALA A 189 0.48 11.12 -28.01
CA ALA A 189 0.20 11.63 -29.36
C ALA A 189 1.44 11.61 -30.27
N LYS A 190 2.64 11.83 -29.71
CA LYS A 190 3.91 11.67 -30.43
C LYS A 190 4.23 10.20 -30.81
N CYS A 191 3.54 9.24 -30.19
CA CYS A 191 3.63 7.81 -30.55
C CYS A 191 2.54 7.39 -31.55
N GLU A 192 1.47 8.17 -31.72
CA GLU A 192 0.37 7.89 -32.65
C GLU A 192 0.72 8.15 -34.11
N GLY A 193 1.89 8.74 -34.37
CA GLY A 193 2.48 8.85 -35.71
C GLY A 193 3.08 7.55 -36.26
N LEU A 194 3.06 6.43 -35.52
CA LEU A 194 3.56 5.14 -35.99
C LEU A 194 2.41 4.18 -36.32
N ASN A 195 2.07 4.18 -37.61
CA ASN A 195 1.24 3.25 -38.37
C ASN A 195 -0.28 3.20 -38.07
N PRO A 196 -1.12 3.83 -38.91
CA PRO A 196 -2.58 3.67 -38.88
C PRO A 196 -3.07 2.27 -39.30
N LEU A 197 -2.19 1.38 -39.76
CA LEU A 197 -2.55 0.04 -40.27
C LEU A 197 -2.83 -1.02 -39.18
N LEU A 198 -2.63 -0.70 -37.90
CA LEU A 198 -2.93 -1.62 -36.78
C LEU A 198 -4.26 -1.29 -36.07
N ARG A 199 -5.13 -0.48 -36.68
CA ARG A 199 -6.42 -0.08 -36.10
C ARG A 199 -7.59 -1.00 -36.49
N VAL A 200 -7.33 -2.10 -37.17
CA VAL A 200 -8.34 -3.11 -37.51
C VAL A 200 -7.81 -4.46 -37.04
N VAL A 201 -8.72 -5.22 -36.40
CA VAL A 201 -8.63 -6.62 -35.97
C VAL A 201 -8.22 -6.87 -34.50
N PHE A 202 -9.28 -7.06 -33.70
CA PHE A 202 -9.42 -7.53 -32.30
C PHE A 202 -8.98 -6.62 -31.15
#